data_AF-A0A2D5MPI7-F1
#
_entry.id   AF-A0A2D5MPI7-F1
#
_cell.length_a   1.000
_cell.length_b   1.000
_cell.length_c   1.000
_cell.angle_alpha   90.00
_cell.angle_beta   90.00
_cell.angle_gamma   90.00
#
_symmetry.space_group_name_H-M   'P 1'
#
loop_
_entity.id
_entity.type
_entity.pdbx_description
1 polymer ?
#
loop_
_entity_poly.entity_id
_entity_poly.type
_entity_poly.pdbx_seq_one_letter_code
_entity_poly.pdbx_strand_id
1 'polypeptide(L)' 'MSEYVKVEGHSNLLRDEHSSAIVSSDTNSYELYKKRRETFKVQRNEINTLKNEVGEIKELLHTLIEKVNG' A
#
# COMPACT_ATOMS: atom_id res chain seq x y z
N MET A 1 28.14 -2.61 19.27
CA MET A 1 26.81 -3.24 19.17
C MET A 1 25.84 -2.26 19.78
N SER A 2 24.75 -1.87 19.09
CA SER A 2 23.72 -1.05 19.72
C SER A 2 23.05 -1.87 20.83
N GLU A 3 23.04 -1.32 22.03
CA GLU A 3 22.37 -1.93 23.17
C GLU A 3 20.89 -1.53 23.16
N TYR A 4 20.02 -2.53 23.17
CA TYR A 4 18.57 -2.34 23.16
C TYR A 4 17.99 -2.68 24.52
N VAL A 5 17.29 -1.73 25.14
CA VAL A 5 16.64 -1.89 26.44
C VAL A 5 15.13 -1.92 26.26
N LYS A 6 14.43 -2.79 27.00
CA LYS A 6 12.96 -2.85 26.93
C LYS A 6 12.33 -1.58 27.52
N VAL A 7 11.31 -1.05 26.85
CA VAL A 7 10.53 0.07 27.37
C VAL A 7 9.59 -0.44 28.46
N GLU A 8 9.54 0.25 29.60
CA GLU A 8 8.66 -0.12 30.72
C GLU A 8 7.19 -0.14 30.28
N GLY A 9 6.45 -1.17 30.70
CA GLY A 9 5.04 -1.35 30.35
C GLY A 9 4.77 -1.85 28.92
N HIS A 10 5.81 -2.04 28.08
CA HIS A 10 5.65 -2.46 26.69
C HIS A 10 6.54 -3.67 26.34
N SER A 11 5.92 -4.81 26.00
CA SER A 11 6.65 -6.04 25.67
C SER A 11 7.40 -6.00 24.34
N ASN A 12 6.88 -5.21 23.39
CA ASN A 12 7.32 -5.21 21.99
C ASN A 12 8.09 -3.94 21.61
N LEU A 13 8.39 -3.06 22.56
CA LEU A 13 9.12 -1.82 22.31
C LEU A 13 10.50 -1.89 22.94
N LEU A 14 11.50 -1.54 22.13
CA LEU A 14 12.91 -1.50 22.49
C LEU A 14 13.40 -0.07 22.31
N ARG A 15 14.14 0.44 23.29
CA ARG A 15 14.88 1.70 23.22
C ARG A 15 16.32 1.39 22.80
N ASP A 16 16.80 2.05 21.76
CA ASP A 16 18.22 2.10 21.44
C ASP A 16 18.92 3.07 22.39
N GLU A 17 19.86 2.58 23.18
CA GLU A 17 20.56 3.37 24.20
C GLU A 17 21.44 4.48 23.59
N HIS A 18 21.90 4.33 22.35
CA HIS A 18 22.75 5.34 21.72
C HIS A 18 21.96 6.52 21.13
N SER A 19 20.83 6.23 20.49
CA SER A 19 20.03 7.21 19.78
C SER A 19 18.78 7.66 20.55
N SER A 20 18.43 6.96 21.64
CA SER A 20 17.14 7.05 22.32
C SER A 20 15.92 6.75 21.43
N ALA A 21 16.11 6.15 20.25
CA ALA A 21 15.01 5.77 19.38
C ALA A 21 14.20 4.61 19.98
N ILE A 22 12.87 4.67 19.86
CA ILE A 22 11.97 3.57 20.22
C ILE A 22 11.64 2.77 18.96
N VAL A 23 11.95 1.48 18.97
CA VAL A 23 11.78 0.55 17.86
C VAL A 23 10.84 -0.57 18.28
N SER A 24 9.88 -0.89 17.42
CA SER A 24 9.03 -2.07 17.63
C SER A 24 9.79 -3.34 17.23
N SER A 25 9.81 -4.34 18.10
CA SER A 25 10.32 -5.69 17.82
C SER A 25 9.25 -6.64 17.27
N ASP A 26 8.01 -6.16 17.11
CA ASP A 26 6.91 -6.95 16.56
C ASP A 26 7.04 -7.07 15.03
N THR A 27 7.82 -8.06 14.61
CA THR A 27 8.04 -8.38 13.20
C THR A 27 6.76 -8.87 12.52
N ASN A 28 5.88 -9.57 13.24
CA ASN A 28 4.64 -10.11 12.67
C ASN A 28 3.67 -9.00 12.25
N SER A 29 3.46 -8.01 13.12
CA SER A 29 2.64 -6.84 12.79
C SER A 29 3.22 -6.05 11.61
N TYR A 30 4.56 -5.96 11.51
CA TYR A 30 5.23 -5.32 10.39
C TYR A 30 5.03 -6.07 9.07
N GLU A 31 5.19 -7.40 9.07
CA GLU A 31 4.94 -8.23 7.88
C GLU A 31 3.47 -8.13 7.42
N LEU A 32 2.54 -8.17 8.37
CA LEU A 32 1.12 -8.02 8.08
C LEU A 32 0.80 -6.64 7.48
N TYR A 33 1.39 -5.57 8.02
CA TYR A 33 1.28 -4.23 7.46
C TYR A 33 1.80 -4.17 6.02
N LYS A 34 3.00 -4.71 5.75
CA LYS A 34 3.56 -4.76 4.40
C LYS A 34 2.63 -5.49 3.43
N LYS A 35 2.11 -6.65 3.83
CA LYS A 35 1.16 -7.42 3.00
C LYS A 35 -0.11 -6.63 2.69
N ARG A 36 -0.69 -5.95 3.70
CA ARG A 36 -1.88 -5.10 3.52
C ARG A 36 -1.59 -3.95 2.56
N ARG A 37 -0.44 -3.29 2.71
CA ARG A 37 -0.01 -2.19 1.83
C ARG A 37 0.12 -2.63 0.38
N GLU A 38 0.78 -3.77 0.12
CA GLU A 38 0.93 -4.29 -1.24
C GLU A 38 -0.42 -4.73 -1.82
N THR A 39 -1.27 -5.37 -1.02
CA THR A 39 -2.63 -5.75 -1.47
C THR A 39 -3.44 -4.51 -1.88
N PHE A 40 -3.41 -3.45 -1.07
CA PHE A 40 -4.11 -2.20 -1.38
C PHE A 40 -3.54 -1.53 -2.63
N LYS A 41 -2.22 -1.55 -2.81
CA LYS A 41 -1.56 -1.00 -4.01
C LYS A 41 -1.99 -1.75 -5.27
N VAL A 42 -2.02 -3.08 -5.23
CA VAL A 42 -2.48 -3.92 -6.35
C VAL A 42 -3.95 -3.61 -6.68
N GLN A 43 -4.83 -3.60 -5.68
CA GLN A 43 -6.25 -3.28 -5.87
C GLN A 43 -6.46 -1.87 -6.46
N ARG A 44 -5.70 -0.88 -5.99
CA ARG A 44 -5.75 0.48 -6.54
C ARG A 44 -5.33 0.52 -8.01
N ASN A 45 -4.28 -0.21 -8.37
CA ASN A 45 -3.80 -0.27 -9.74
C ASN A 45 -4.83 -0.96 -10.64
N GLU A 46 -5.42 -2.06 -10.19
CA GLU A 46 -6.49 -2.77 -10.91
C GLU A 46 -7.70 -1.87 -11.17
N ILE A 47 -8.16 -1.11 -10.17
CA ILE A 47 -9.22 -0.12 -10.34
C ILE A 47 -8.86 0.94 -11.39
N ASN A 48 -7.61 1.41 -11.40
CA ASN A 48 -7.17 2.41 -12.38
C ASN A 48 -7.12 1.81 -13.80
N THR A 49 -6.64 0.58 -13.94
CA THR A 49 -6.66 -0.15 -15.21
C THR A 49 -8.09 -0.29 -15.72
N LEU A 50 -9.02 -0.78 -14.90
CA LEU A 50 -10.43 -0.91 -15.28
C LEU A 50 -11.06 0.42 -15.70
N LYS A 51 -10.75 1.51 -14.99
CA LYS A 51 -11.23 2.85 -15.35
C LYS A 51 -10.73 3.28 -16.72
N ASN A 52 -9.46 3.01 -17.04
CA ASN A 52 -8.88 3.33 -18.34
C ASN A 52 -9.52 2.50 -19.45
N GLU A 53 -9.65 1.18 -19.26
CA GLU A 53 -10.29 0.28 -20.22
C GLU A 53 -11.75 0.68 -20.49
N VAL A 54 -12.52 1.04 -19.46
CA VAL A 54 -13.89 1.57 -19.62
C VAL A 54 -13.89 2.90 -20.39
N GLY A 55 -12.91 3.77 -20.13
CA GLY A 55 -12.70 5.00 -20.89
C GLY A 55 -12.45 4.71 -22.37
N GLU A 56 -11.56 3.78 -22.69
CA GLU A 56 -11.26 3.37 -24.06
C GLU A 56 -12.49 2.80 -24.77
N ILE A 57 -13.24 1.92 -24.10
CA ILE A 57 -14.51 1.37 -24.64
C ILE A 57 -15.48 2.51 -24.96
N LYS A 58 -15.62 3.50 -24.08
CA LYS A 58 -16.49 4.66 -24.29
C LYS A 58 -16.08 5.43 -25.54
N GLU A 59 -14.79 5.70 -25.74
CA GLU A 59 -14.29 6.42 -26.92
C GLU A 59 -14.48 5.62 -28.22
N LEU A 60 -14.29 4.29 -28.17
CA LEU A 60 -14.59 3.41 -29.30
C LEU A 60 -16.08 3.46 -29.67
N LEU A 61 -16.97 3.46 -28.68
CA LEU A 61 -18.42 3.58 -28.92
C LEU A 61 -18.79 4.93 -29.53
N HIS A 62 -18.22 6.04 -29.04
CA HIS A 62 -18.41 7.36 -29.64
C HIS A 62 -17.97 7.38 -31.11
N THR A 63 -16.77 6.83 -31.40
CA THR A 63 -16.24 6.74 -32.76
C THR A 63 -17.17 5.94 -33.69
N LEU A 64 -17.75 4.84 -33.20
CA LEU A 64 -18.69 4.03 -33.98
C LEU A 64 -19.99 4.80 -34.26
N ILE A 65 -20.55 5.49 -33.27
CA ILE A 65 -21.77 6.28 -33.41
C ILE A 65 -21.57 7.43 -34.40
N GLU A 66 -20.44 8.13 -34.33
CA GLU A 66 -20.09 9.20 -35.26
C GLU A 66 -19.99 8.70 -36.71
N LYS A 67 -19.37 7.53 -36.93
CA LYS A 67 -19.27 6.91 -38.25
C LYS A 67 -20.59 6.39 -38.80
N VAL A 68 -21.57 6.10 -37.95
CA VAL A 68 -22.91 5.64 -38.35
C VAL A 68 -23.83 6.82 -38.66
N ASN A 69 -23.64 7.95 -37.99
CA ASN A 69 -24.52 9.12 -38.09
C ASN A 69 -23.99 10.23 -39.03
N GLY A 70 -22.75 10.12 -39.52
CA GLY A 70 -22.16 11.01 -40.54
C GLY A 70 -22.04 10.32 -41.88
#